data_AF-I0YLS4-F1
#
_entry.id   AF-I0YLS4-F1
#
_cell.length_a   1.000
_cell.length_b   1.000
_cell.length_c   1.000
_cell.angle_alpha   90.00
_cell.angle_beta   90.00
_cell.angle_gamma   90.00
#
_symmetry.space_group_name_H-M   'P 1'
#
loop_
_entity.id
_entity.type
_entity.pdbx_description
1 polymer ?
#
loop_
_entity_poly.entity_id
_entity_poly.type
_entity_poly.pdbx_seq_one_letter_code
_entity_poly.pdbx_strand_id
1 'polypeptide(L)'
;SKVVERPRVLYNDMTKRYVMWMHVDEADYELARCGVATSTRAGGPFTYRGSFRPHGHMCRDFTDDDGSAYIAYSSEDNKVMHIAQLTKDYISVGKDFVRTMVGMSREAPAMFKYKGLYLMLTSGCTGWDPNRAEIFFARSPLGQWESLGNPCIGGTIMARQRTFYAQATHVLPMPGRPGEFLFLADRWVPSNLGSSKYIWLPMWVREVPGGADIALTQQRIRRRQRFRSMRPGAAAANHSIPSIDVVVR
;
A
#
# COMPACT_ATOMS: atom_id res chain seq x y z
N SER A 1 26.13 2.90 -1.14
CA SER A 1 25.01 2.45 -0.31
C SER A 1 25.27 1.04 0.18
N LYS A 2 24.82 0.72 1.40
CA LYS A 2 24.85 -0.65 1.94
C LYS A 2 23.44 -1.24 2.05
N VAL A 3 22.42 -0.40 1.97
CA VAL A 3 21.02 -0.77 2.12
C VAL A 3 20.28 -0.42 0.83
N VAL A 4 19.53 -1.39 0.31
CA VAL A 4 18.58 -1.21 -0.80
C VAL A 4 17.31 -1.96 -0.42
N GLU A 5 16.20 -1.23 -0.30
CA GLU A 5 14.95 -1.79 0.23
C GLU A 5 13.76 -1.45 -0.67
N ARG A 6 12.70 -2.26 -0.50
CA ARG A 6 11.37 -2.07 -1.10
C ARG A 6 11.39 -1.64 -2.58
N PRO A 7 12.07 -2.38 -3.47
CA PRO A 7 12.06 -2.04 -4.88
C PRO A 7 10.64 -2.13 -5.45
N ARG A 8 10.29 -1.21 -6.34
CA ARG A 8 9.07 -1.24 -7.15
C ARG A 8 9.44 -0.98 -8.59
N VAL A 9 8.79 -1.68 -9.50
CA VAL A 9 9.06 -1.58 -10.94
C VAL A 9 7.80 -1.12 -11.64
N LEU A 10 7.92 -0.03 -12.38
CA LEU A 10 6.89 0.52 -13.25
C LEU A 10 7.28 0.29 -14.70
N TYR A 11 6.31 0.12 -15.57
CA TYR A 11 6.54 0.24 -17.01
C TYR A 11 6.18 1.65 -17.48
N ASN A 12 7.06 2.27 -18.26
CA ASN A 12 6.84 3.58 -18.84
C ASN A 12 6.55 3.44 -20.33
N ASP A 13 5.31 3.73 -20.73
CA ASP A 13 4.85 3.57 -22.12
C ASP A 13 5.53 4.50 -23.12
N MET A 14 5.99 5.67 -22.68
CA MET A 14 6.64 6.66 -23.54
C MET A 14 8.04 6.21 -23.93
N THR A 15 8.82 5.76 -22.96
CA THR A 15 10.21 5.35 -23.15
C THR A 15 10.36 3.87 -23.49
N LYS A 16 9.27 3.08 -23.34
CA LYS A 16 9.26 1.61 -23.47
C LYS A 16 10.28 0.94 -22.54
N ARG A 17 10.41 1.46 -21.32
CA ARG A 17 11.34 0.98 -20.30
C ARG A 17 10.63 0.60 -19.01
N TYR A 18 11.22 -0.35 -18.31
CA TYR A 18 10.93 -0.63 -16.92
C TYR A 18 11.79 0.27 -16.05
N VAL A 19 11.18 0.96 -15.10
CA VAL A 19 11.85 1.86 -14.16
C VAL A 19 11.65 1.32 -12.76
N MET A 20 12.75 0.97 -12.11
CA MET A 20 12.79 0.55 -10.72
C MET A 20 13.07 1.75 -9.82
N TRP A 21 12.23 1.94 -8.83
CA TRP A 21 12.48 2.83 -7.70
C TRP A 21 12.75 1.98 -6.45
N MET A 22 13.65 2.44 -5.60
CA MET A 22 14.04 1.72 -4.39
C MET A 22 14.51 2.71 -3.32
N HIS A 23 14.39 2.30 -2.06
CA HIS A 23 15.08 2.97 -0.97
C HIS A 23 16.59 2.72 -1.11
N VAL A 24 17.41 3.75 -0.96
CA VAL A 24 18.87 3.65 -0.95
C VAL A 24 19.42 4.35 0.27
N ASP A 25 20.11 3.58 1.12
CA ASP A 25 20.64 4.09 2.37
C ASP A 25 22.05 3.58 2.72
N GLU A 26 22.58 4.15 3.80
CA GLU A 26 23.71 3.65 4.57
C GLU A 26 23.21 2.85 5.79
N ALA A 27 24.14 2.27 6.55
CA ALA A 27 23.78 1.36 7.64
C ALA A 27 23.10 2.08 8.82
N ASP A 28 23.31 3.39 8.95
CA ASP A 28 22.73 4.26 9.98
C ASP A 28 21.40 4.90 9.57
N TYR A 29 20.94 4.68 8.33
CA TYR A 29 19.70 5.23 7.77
C TYR A 29 19.65 6.77 7.63
N GLU A 30 20.83 7.42 7.62
CA GLU A 30 20.97 8.87 7.51
C GLU A 30 21.01 9.37 6.06
N LEU A 31 21.32 8.50 5.08
CA LEU A 31 21.38 8.90 3.67
C LEU A 31 19.98 9.18 3.13
N ALA A 32 19.02 8.28 3.39
CA ALA A 32 17.58 8.42 3.11
C ALA A 32 17.28 8.95 1.69
N ARG A 33 17.68 8.20 0.65
CA ARG A 33 17.49 8.58 -0.76
C ARG A 33 16.59 7.60 -1.50
N CYS A 34 15.89 8.12 -2.50
CA CYS A 34 15.26 7.31 -3.53
C CYS A 34 16.28 6.99 -4.62
N GLY A 35 16.54 5.72 -4.90
CA GLY A 35 17.33 5.24 -6.04
C GLY A 35 16.47 4.90 -7.24
N VAL A 36 17.03 5.12 -8.43
CA VAL A 36 16.37 4.83 -9.71
C VAL A 36 17.25 3.92 -10.55
N ALA A 37 16.65 2.90 -11.18
CA ALA A 37 17.31 2.06 -12.17
C ALA A 37 16.37 1.79 -13.36
N THR A 38 16.91 1.53 -14.55
CA THR A 38 16.09 1.28 -15.75
C THR A 38 16.48 0.00 -16.46
N SER A 39 15.52 -0.67 -17.09
CA SER A 39 15.71 -1.88 -17.89
C SER A 39 14.81 -1.88 -19.12
N THR A 40 15.21 -2.60 -20.17
CA THR A 40 14.35 -2.92 -21.32
C THR A 40 13.50 -4.18 -21.08
N ARG A 41 13.77 -4.92 -19.99
CA ARG A 41 13.08 -6.17 -19.60
C ARG A 41 12.57 -6.08 -18.16
N ALA A 42 11.37 -6.60 -17.90
CA ALA A 42 10.77 -6.59 -16.56
C ALA A 42 11.67 -7.24 -15.49
N GLY A 43 12.32 -8.36 -15.85
CA GLY A 43 13.23 -9.09 -14.97
C GLY A 43 14.67 -8.57 -14.93
N GLY A 44 14.97 -7.44 -15.59
CA GLY A 44 16.31 -6.91 -15.68
C GLY A 44 17.20 -7.56 -16.76
N PRO A 45 18.53 -7.33 -16.72
CA PRO A 45 19.23 -6.56 -15.68
C PRO A 45 18.84 -5.07 -15.69
N PHE A 46 18.82 -4.46 -14.50
CA PHE A 46 18.55 -3.03 -14.35
C PHE A 46 19.86 -2.24 -14.28
N THR A 47 19.96 -1.16 -15.07
CA THR A 47 21.06 -0.20 -15.03
C THR A 47 20.73 0.89 -14.01
N TYR A 48 21.52 0.98 -12.94
CA TYR A 48 21.37 2.02 -11.93
C TYR A 48 21.66 3.41 -12.51
N ARG A 49 20.79 4.37 -12.21
CA ARG A 49 20.85 5.76 -12.70
C ARG A 49 21.33 6.74 -11.62
N GLY A 50 21.39 6.31 -10.37
CA GLY A 50 21.73 7.14 -9.23
C GLY A 50 20.60 7.19 -8.20
N SER A 51 20.84 7.93 -7.11
CA SER A 51 19.84 8.21 -6.09
C SER A 51 19.86 9.67 -5.69
N PHE A 52 18.73 10.18 -5.20
CA PHE A 52 18.59 11.55 -4.74
C PHE A 52 17.51 11.66 -3.66
N ARG A 53 17.47 12.82 -3.00
CA ARG A 53 16.41 13.21 -2.07
C ARG A 53 15.35 13.98 -2.88
N PRO A 54 14.15 13.42 -3.12
CA PRO A 54 13.10 14.12 -3.85
C PRO A 54 12.79 15.46 -3.20
N HIS A 55 12.83 16.56 -3.98
CA HIS A 55 12.61 17.92 -3.48
C HIS A 55 13.54 18.32 -2.30
N GLY A 56 14.69 17.67 -2.15
CA GLY A 56 15.60 17.86 -1.01
C GLY A 56 15.20 17.12 0.28
N HIS A 57 14.08 16.39 0.27
CA HIS A 57 13.54 15.66 1.42
C HIS A 57 13.98 14.19 1.48
N MET A 58 14.00 13.65 2.69
CA MET A 58 14.32 12.24 2.95
C MET A 58 13.34 11.32 2.22
N CYS A 59 13.82 10.18 1.71
CA CYS A 59 13.00 9.14 1.09
C CYS A 59 13.44 7.77 1.63
N ARG A 60 12.53 7.09 2.34
CA ARG A 60 12.74 5.74 2.89
C ARG A 60 11.84 4.71 2.22
N ASP A 61 10.64 4.47 2.74
CA ASP A 61 9.73 3.49 2.14
C ASP A 61 9.03 4.01 0.88
N PHE A 62 8.59 3.11 -0.01
CA PHE A 62 8.12 3.50 -1.35
C PHE A 62 6.97 2.63 -1.88
N THR A 63 6.04 3.27 -2.61
CA THR A 63 5.05 2.60 -3.46
C THR A 63 4.60 3.48 -4.64
N ASP A 64 4.11 2.85 -5.70
CA ASP A 64 3.48 3.48 -6.88
C ASP A 64 2.07 2.92 -7.09
N ASP A 65 1.23 3.65 -7.80
CA ASP A 65 -0.13 3.26 -8.17
C ASP A 65 -0.29 3.14 -9.70
N ASP A 66 -0.44 1.91 -10.17
CA ASP A 66 -1.09 1.49 -11.43
C ASP A 66 -0.79 2.38 -12.67
N GLY A 67 0.45 2.85 -12.81
CA GLY A 67 0.88 3.67 -13.94
C GLY A 67 0.58 5.18 -13.84
N SER A 68 0.20 5.66 -12.66
CA SER A 68 -0.17 7.06 -12.39
C SER A 68 1.01 7.99 -12.21
N ALA A 69 2.24 7.45 -12.18
CA ALA A 69 3.47 8.22 -12.05
C ALA A 69 3.51 9.00 -10.73
N TYR A 70 3.16 8.37 -9.60
CA TYR A 70 3.29 9.00 -8.29
C TYR A 70 4.03 8.08 -7.33
N ILE A 71 4.75 8.68 -6.41
CA ILE A 71 5.51 7.95 -5.40
C ILE A 71 5.12 8.45 -4.03
N ALA A 72 4.84 7.53 -3.11
CA ALA A 72 4.63 7.86 -1.70
C ALA A 72 5.83 7.40 -0.88
N TYR A 73 6.36 8.29 -0.03
CA TYR A 73 7.54 8.02 0.77
C TYR A 73 7.53 8.68 2.15
N SER A 74 8.09 7.98 3.14
CA SER A 74 8.25 8.52 4.49
C SER A 74 9.43 9.51 4.52
N SER A 75 9.20 10.68 5.12
CA SER A 75 10.07 11.85 5.11
C SER A 75 10.06 12.56 6.47
N GLU A 76 10.93 13.56 6.66
CA GLU A 76 11.05 14.37 7.88
C GLU A 76 11.18 13.49 9.13
N ASP A 77 12.25 12.68 9.21
CA ASP A 77 12.48 11.72 10.30
C ASP A 77 11.30 10.75 10.50
N ASN A 78 10.74 10.33 9.37
CA ASN A 78 9.54 9.50 9.25
C ASN A 78 8.28 10.11 9.85
N LYS A 79 8.26 11.40 10.21
CA LYS A 79 7.10 12.07 10.80
C LYS A 79 6.02 12.42 9.78
N VAL A 80 6.37 12.50 8.50
CA VAL A 80 5.47 12.97 7.44
C VAL A 80 5.54 12.05 6.23
N MET A 81 4.37 11.71 5.67
CA MET A 81 4.30 11.02 4.39
C MET A 81 4.29 12.05 3.26
N HIS A 82 5.19 11.92 2.31
CA HIS A 82 5.20 12.74 1.09
C HIS A 82 4.62 11.94 -0.06
N ILE A 83 3.90 12.61 -0.96
CA ILE A 83 3.46 12.03 -2.23
C ILE A 83 3.88 12.98 -3.34
N ALA A 84 4.68 12.50 -4.28
CA ALA A 84 5.24 13.30 -5.37
C ALA A 84 4.85 12.73 -6.74
N GLN A 85 4.59 13.62 -7.69
CA GLN A 85 4.46 13.22 -9.09
C GLN A 85 5.83 12.90 -9.68
N LEU A 86 5.93 11.89 -10.53
CA LEU A 86 7.12 11.58 -11.32
C LEU A 86 7.15 12.40 -12.61
N THR A 87 8.35 12.61 -13.15
CA THR A 87 8.55 13.13 -14.51
C THR A 87 7.99 12.16 -15.55
N LYS A 88 7.74 12.62 -16.79
CA LYS A 88 7.10 11.81 -17.84
C LYS A 88 7.83 10.50 -18.19
N ASP A 89 9.14 10.44 -17.94
CA ASP A 89 10.02 9.29 -18.15
C ASP A 89 10.19 8.42 -16.88
N TYR A 90 9.54 8.78 -15.79
CA TYR A 90 9.53 8.11 -14.48
C TYR A 90 10.88 8.03 -13.78
N ILE A 91 11.93 8.74 -14.24
CA ILE A 91 13.27 8.66 -13.63
C ILE A 91 13.61 9.80 -12.66
N SER A 92 12.69 10.74 -12.47
CA SER A 92 12.81 11.82 -11.48
C SER A 92 11.44 12.21 -10.92
N VAL A 93 11.41 13.11 -9.94
CA VAL A 93 10.17 13.75 -9.46
C VAL A 93 9.92 15.07 -10.20
N GLY A 94 8.65 15.35 -10.48
CA GLY A 94 8.18 16.65 -10.94
C GLY A 94 8.23 17.70 -9.83
N LYS A 95 7.73 18.91 -10.11
CA LYS A 95 7.71 20.01 -9.13
C LYS A 95 6.68 19.81 -8.01
N ASP A 96 5.61 19.08 -8.30
CA ASP A 96 4.43 19.00 -7.43
C ASP A 96 4.53 17.80 -6.47
N PHE A 97 4.34 18.08 -5.18
CA PHE A 97 4.24 17.09 -4.12
C PHE A 97 3.32 17.60 -3.00
N VAL A 98 2.84 16.69 -2.16
CA VAL A 98 2.06 17.00 -0.96
C VAL A 98 2.69 16.39 0.28
N ARG A 99 2.59 17.11 1.41
CA ARG A 99 2.83 16.60 2.76
C ARG A 99 1.51 16.12 3.34
N THR A 100 1.42 14.85 3.69
CA THR A 100 0.23 14.22 4.25
C THR A 100 0.57 13.38 5.48
N MET A 101 -0.44 13.01 6.27
CA MET A 101 -0.25 12.25 7.51
C MET A 101 0.77 12.92 8.46
N VAL A 102 0.76 14.26 8.50
CA VAL A 102 1.77 15.05 9.22
C VAL A 102 1.76 14.71 10.71
N GLY A 103 2.92 14.35 11.24
CA GLY A 103 3.11 13.98 12.65
C GLY A 103 2.63 12.57 13.01
N MET A 104 2.01 11.83 12.07
CA MET A 104 1.44 10.51 12.34
C MET A 104 2.48 9.38 12.38
N SER A 105 3.73 9.66 11.97
CA SER A 105 4.83 8.69 11.96
C SER A 105 4.48 7.39 11.20
N ARG A 106 4.14 7.54 9.90
CA ARG A 106 3.70 6.44 9.03
C ARG A 106 4.81 6.00 8.09
N GLU A 107 4.83 4.71 7.78
CA GLU A 107 5.85 4.04 7.00
C GLU A 107 5.23 2.91 6.15
N ALA A 108 6.05 2.24 5.34
CA ALA A 108 5.66 1.13 4.48
C ALA A 108 4.36 1.38 3.66
N PRO A 109 4.27 2.48 2.89
CA PRO A 109 3.06 2.79 2.14
C PRO A 109 2.82 1.73 1.07
N ALA A 110 1.55 1.35 0.89
CA ALA A 110 1.06 0.51 -0.18
C ALA A 110 -0.17 1.19 -0.80
N MET A 111 0.07 2.00 -1.83
CA MET A 111 -0.94 2.80 -2.53
C MET A 111 -1.56 1.98 -3.66
N PHE A 112 -2.86 2.14 -3.87
CA PHE A 112 -3.61 1.46 -4.93
C PHE A 112 -4.91 2.23 -5.23
N LYS A 113 -5.53 1.91 -6.36
CA LYS A 113 -6.79 2.50 -6.78
C LYS A 113 -8.00 1.60 -6.61
N TYR A 114 -9.13 2.23 -6.29
CA TYR A 114 -10.44 1.61 -6.42
C TYR A 114 -11.53 2.65 -6.68
N LYS A 115 -12.35 2.43 -7.73
CA LYS A 115 -13.49 3.28 -8.10
C LYS A 115 -13.18 4.79 -8.12
N GLY A 116 -12.06 5.17 -8.73
CA GLY A 116 -11.64 6.57 -8.89
C GLY A 116 -11.04 7.22 -7.64
N LEU A 117 -10.82 6.45 -6.58
CA LEU A 117 -10.14 6.91 -5.38
C LEU A 117 -8.77 6.25 -5.24
N TYR A 118 -7.88 7.00 -4.63
CA TYR A 118 -6.58 6.53 -4.18
C TYR A 118 -6.74 6.05 -2.75
N LEU A 119 -6.24 4.86 -2.47
CA LEU A 119 -6.16 4.29 -1.13
C LEU A 119 -4.70 4.01 -0.81
N MET A 120 -4.33 4.13 0.46
CA MET A 120 -2.98 3.87 0.91
C MET A 120 -3.01 3.20 2.27
N LEU A 121 -2.50 1.97 2.32
CA LEU A 121 -2.26 1.27 3.58
C LEU A 121 -0.83 1.57 4.04
N THR A 122 -0.66 1.85 5.32
CA THR A 122 0.65 2.13 5.95
C THR A 122 0.80 1.36 7.26
N SER A 123 2.01 1.22 7.77
CA SER A 123 2.30 0.89 9.19
C SER A 123 2.75 2.14 9.96
N GLY A 124 2.80 2.06 11.29
CA GLY A 124 3.49 3.04 12.12
C GLY A 124 4.98 2.71 12.24
N CYS A 125 5.78 3.66 12.72
CA CYS A 125 7.23 3.47 12.91
C CYS A 125 7.57 2.80 14.25
N THR A 126 7.79 1.48 14.24
CA THR A 126 8.19 0.69 15.43
C THR A 126 9.41 -0.20 15.18
N GLY A 127 10.27 0.21 14.24
CA GLY A 127 11.42 -0.58 13.81
C GLY A 127 10.96 -1.91 13.24
N TRP A 128 11.42 -3.01 13.82
CA TRP A 128 11.09 -4.36 13.36
C TRP A 128 9.78 -4.93 13.92
N ASP A 129 9.24 -4.32 14.96
CA ASP A 129 8.04 -4.84 15.61
C ASP A 129 6.80 -4.58 14.74
N PRO A 130 5.94 -5.58 14.50
CA PRO A 130 4.71 -5.36 13.75
C PRO A 130 3.71 -4.55 14.57
N ASN A 131 3.00 -3.65 13.91
CA ASN A 131 2.07 -2.71 14.54
C ASN A 131 0.77 -2.57 13.76
N ARG A 132 -0.11 -1.67 14.23
CA ARG A 132 -1.43 -1.42 13.69
C ARG A 132 -1.34 -0.74 12.32
N ALA A 133 -1.75 -1.46 11.28
CA ALA A 133 -1.96 -0.85 9.98
C ALA A 133 -3.08 0.19 10.01
N GLU A 134 -2.96 1.17 9.12
CA GLU A 134 -3.97 2.18 8.91
C GLU A 134 -4.13 2.42 7.42
N ILE A 135 -5.38 2.53 6.97
CA ILE A 135 -5.69 2.83 5.58
C ILE A 135 -6.27 4.23 5.45
N PHE A 136 -5.81 4.92 4.43
CA PHE A 136 -6.22 6.28 4.10
C PHE A 136 -6.80 6.30 2.69
N PHE A 137 -7.64 7.28 2.39
CA PHE A 137 -8.11 7.53 1.02
C PHE A 137 -7.95 9.01 0.63
N ALA A 138 -7.87 9.24 -0.67
CA ALA A 138 -7.94 10.57 -1.27
C ALA A 138 -8.62 10.52 -2.65
N ARG A 139 -9.19 11.66 -3.06
CA ARG A 139 -9.75 11.84 -4.43
C ARG A 139 -8.68 12.11 -5.49
N SER A 140 -7.50 12.52 -5.05
CA SER A 140 -6.33 12.83 -5.88
C SER A 140 -5.07 12.54 -5.08
N PRO A 141 -3.95 12.08 -5.69
CA PRO A 141 -2.70 11.77 -4.95
C PRO A 141 -2.16 12.97 -4.20
N LEU A 142 -2.26 14.16 -4.82
CA LEU A 142 -1.80 15.44 -4.27
C LEU A 142 -2.88 16.16 -3.47
N GLY A 143 -4.02 15.51 -3.22
CA GLY A 143 -5.13 16.05 -2.45
C GLY A 143 -5.02 15.79 -0.95
N GLN A 144 -6.14 16.01 -0.25
CA GLN A 144 -6.28 15.65 1.16
C GLN A 144 -6.49 14.15 1.31
N TRP A 145 -5.79 13.57 2.29
CA TRP A 145 -5.93 12.17 2.67
C TRP A 145 -6.61 12.06 4.02
N GLU A 146 -7.61 11.18 4.09
CA GLU A 146 -8.40 10.94 5.30
C GLU A 146 -8.23 9.49 5.76
N SER A 147 -8.15 9.29 7.08
CA SER A 147 -8.03 7.94 7.66
C SER A 147 -9.38 7.22 7.67
N LEU A 148 -9.35 5.93 7.34
CA LEU A 148 -10.45 4.97 7.53
C LEU A 148 -10.16 4.00 8.68
N GLY A 149 -9.05 4.19 9.40
CA GLY A 149 -8.65 3.36 10.53
C GLY A 149 -8.00 2.03 10.14
N ASN A 150 -8.07 1.04 11.03
CA ASN A 150 -7.41 -0.25 10.85
C ASN A 150 -8.26 -1.18 9.97
N PRO A 151 -7.75 -1.61 8.80
CA PRO A 151 -8.50 -2.49 7.90
C PRO A 151 -8.52 -3.96 8.36
N CYS A 152 -7.73 -4.35 9.36
CA CYS A 152 -7.60 -5.74 9.79
C CYS A 152 -8.86 -6.23 10.53
N ILE A 153 -9.51 -7.24 9.98
CA ILE A 153 -10.67 -7.92 10.56
C ILE A 153 -10.45 -9.44 10.69
N GLY A 154 -11.22 -10.07 11.56
CA GLY A 154 -11.01 -11.49 11.92
C GLY A 154 -9.82 -11.71 12.86
N GLY A 155 -9.60 -12.96 13.26
CA GLY A 155 -8.55 -13.31 14.22
C GLY A 155 -8.71 -12.64 15.60
N THR A 156 -7.65 -12.67 16.40
CA THR A 156 -7.64 -12.03 17.74
C THR A 156 -7.47 -10.51 17.62
N ILE A 157 -7.83 -9.77 18.67
CA ILE A 157 -7.56 -8.31 18.75
C ILE A 157 -6.05 -8.06 18.59
N MET A 158 -5.20 -8.84 19.27
CA MET A 158 -3.75 -8.69 19.20
C MET A 158 -3.21 -8.91 17.79
N ALA A 159 -3.73 -9.90 17.05
CA ALA A 159 -3.33 -10.11 15.66
C ALA A 159 -3.68 -8.90 14.80
N ARG A 160 -4.89 -8.34 14.93
CA ARG A 160 -5.31 -7.15 14.17
C ARG A 160 -4.52 -5.89 14.53
N GLN A 161 -4.14 -5.72 15.79
CA GLN A 161 -3.29 -4.60 16.23
C GLN A 161 -1.83 -4.72 15.79
N ARG A 162 -1.45 -5.85 15.18
CA ARG A 162 -0.11 -6.12 14.65
C ARG A 162 -0.15 -6.52 13.18
N THR A 163 -1.25 -6.21 12.47
CA THR A 163 -1.42 -6.55 11.05
C THR A 163 -1.12 -8.02 10.75
N PHE A 164 -1.62 -8.91 11.62
CA PHE A 164 -1.36 -10.35 11.62
C PHE A 164 0.13 -10.72 11.70
N TYR A 165 0.89 -9.94 12.48
CA TYR A 165 2.34 -10.04 12.66
C TYR A 165 3.11 -9.87 11.35
N ALA A 166 2.73 -8.85 10.59
CA ALA A 166 3.33 -8.52 9.31
C ALA A 166 3.36 -7.00 9.11
N GLN A 167 4.15 -6.54 8.16
CA GLN A 167 4.22 -5.14 7.74
C GLN A 167 3.96 -5.06 6.23
N ALA A 168 3.15 -4.10 5.81
CA ALA A 168 2.76 -3.96 4.42
C ALA A 168 3.97 -3.79 3.50
N THR A 169 3.83 -4.27 2.27
CA THR A 169 4.77 -3.94 1.19
C THR A 169 4.01 -3.50 -0.05
N HIS A 170 2.96 -4.21 -0.46
CA HIS A 170 2.22 -3.86 -1.67
C HIS A 170 0.78 -4.37 -1.62
N VAL A 171 -0.07 -3.80 -2.48
CA VAL A 171 -1.44 -4.25 -2.70
C VAL A 171 -1.60 -4.51 -4.18
N LEU A 172 -1.92 -5.75 -4.54
CA LEU A 172 -2.10 -6.14 -5.93
C LEU A 172 -3.61 -6.26 -6.25
N PRO A 173 -4.15 -5.51 -7.23
CA PRO A 173 -5.52 -5.71 -7.69
C PRO A 173 -5.67 -7.09 -8.33
N MET A 174 -6.76 -7.80 -8.03
CA MET A 174 -7.03 -9.11 -8.62
C MET A 174 -7.64 -8.95 -10.02
N PRO A 175 -7.00 -9.46 -11.09
CA PRO A 175 -7.51 -9.34 -12.45
C PRO A 175 -8.93 -9.92 -12.58
N GLY A 176 -9.83 -9.17 -13.22
CA GLY A 176 -11.22 -9.57 -13.42
C GLY A 176 -12.09 -9.61 -12.17
N ARG A 177 -11.59 -9.15 -11.01
CA ARG A 177 -12.32 -9.17 -9.73
C ARG A 177 -12.30 -7.78 -9.07
N PRO A 178 -13.08 -6.81 -9.58
CA PRO A 178 -13.11 -5.45 -9.05
C PRO A 178 -13.42 -5.43 -7.55
N GLY A 179 -12.61 -4.72 -6.78
CA GLY A 179 -12.77 -4.60 -5.32
C GLY A 179 -12.14 -5.75 -4.54
N GLU A 180 -11.54 -6.72 -5.22
CA GLU A 180 -10.72 -7.77 -4.60
C GLU A 180 -9.24 -7.49 -4.89
N PHE A 181 -8.44 -7.61 -3.85
CA PHE A 181 -7.01 -7.33 -3.86
C PHE A 181 -6.27 -8.42 -3.09
N LEU A 182 -4.98 -8.56 -3.38
CA LEU A 182 -4.04 -9.33 -2.59
C LEU A 182 -3.16 -8.36 -1.81
N PHE A 183 -3.31 -8.37 -0.49
CA PHE A 183 -2.41 -7.67 0.41
C PHE A 183 -1.12 -8.47 0.56
N LEU A 184 0.00 -7.84 0.23
CA LEU A 184 1.34 -8.41 0.32
C LEU A 184 2.06 -7.74 1.49
N ALA A 185 2.62 -8.56 2.37
CA ALA A 185 3.33 -8.10 3.55
C ALA A 185 4.50 -9.02 3.90
N ASP A 186 5.41 -8.47 4.68
CA ASP A 186 6.59 -9.16 5.20
C ASP A 186 6.44 -9.39 6.70
N ARG A 187 6.70 -10.61 7.14
CA ARG A 187 6.93 -10.94 8.54
C ARG A 187 8.43 -10.98 8.76
N TRP A 188 8.96 -9.87 9.27
CA TRP A 188 10.39 -9.69 9.49
C TRP A 188 10.93 -10.60 10.58
N VAL A 189 12.12 -11.15 10.33
CA VAL A 189 12.95 -11.85 11.32
C VAL A 189 14.27 -11.07 11.43
N PRO A 190 14.40 -10.12 12.37
CA PRO A 190 15.52 -9.16 12.37
C PRO A 190 16.89 -9.80 12.55
N SER A 191 16.95 -10.92 13.28
CA SER A 191 18.18 -11.69 13.47
C SER A 191 18.66 -12.38 12.18
N ASN A 192 17.78 -12.54 11.19
CA ASN A 192 18.10 -13.14 9.89
C ASN A 192 17.06 -12.70 8.85
N LEU A 193 17.27 -11.54 8.23
CA LEU A 193 16.30 -10.95 7.30
C LEU A 193 15.96 -11.87 6.13
N GLY A 194 16.91 -12.68 5.65
CA GLY A 194 16.68 -13.66 4.59
C GLY A 194 15.75 -14.82 4.97
N SER A 195 15.50 -15.02 6.26
CA SER A 195 14.55 -16.02 6.78
C SER A 195 13.12 -15.48 6.96
N SER A 196 12.92 -14.16 6.76
CA SER A 196 11.61 -13.49 6.82
C SER A 196 10.59 -14.18 5.90
N LYS A 197 9.30 -14.07 6.25
CA LYS A 197 8.23 -14.78 5.53
C LYS A 197 7.31 -13.80 4.83
N TYR A 198 6.80 -14.21 3.67
CA TYR A 198 5.73 -13.50 2.99
C TYR A 198 4.38 -13.84 3.60
N ILE A 199 3.57 -12.83 3.87
CA ILE A 199 2.20 -12.94 4.34
C ILE A 199 1.29 -12.34 3.27
N TRP A 200 0.59 -13.20 2.55
CA TRP A 200 -0.32 -12.80 1.48
C TRP A 200 -1.75 -13.08 1.90
N LEU A 201 -2.54 -12.03 2.02
CA LEU A 201 -3.90 -12.12 2.52
C LEU A 201 -4.86 -11.49 1.53
N PRO A 202 -6.06 -12.04 1.36
CA PRO A 202 -7.07 -11.39 0.57
C PRO A 202 -7.55 -10.10 1.26
N MET A 203 -7.73 -9.06 0.46
CA MET A 203 -8.26 -7.77 0.88
C MET A 203 -9.43 -7.39 -0.01
N TRP A 204 -10.46 -6.78 0.58
CA TRP A 204 -11.64 -6.34 -0.12
C TRP A 204 -11.95 -4.88 0.17
N VAL A 205 -12.35 -4.15 -0.87
CA VAL A 205 -12.91 -2.81 -0.77
C VAL A 205 -14.32 -2.86 -1.35
N ARG A 206 -15.34 -2.72 -0.51
CA ARG A 206 -16.73 -2.85 -0.95
C ARG A 206 -17.33 -1.50 -1.29
N GLU A 207 -17.14 -0.55 -0.39
CA GLU A 207 -17.64 0.82 -0.48
C GLU A 207 -16.50 1.81 -0.27
N VAL A 208 -16.70 3.05 -0.68
CA VAL A 208 -15.78 4.18 -0.54
C VAL A 208 -16.61 5.48 -0.36
N PRO A 209 -16.08 6.61 0.18
CA PRO A 209 -16.77 7.58 1.04
C PRO A 209 -18.22 7.96 0.69
N GLY A 210 -19.02 7.94 1.77
CA GLY A 210 -20.46 7.70 1.83
C GLY A 210 -20.81 6.45 2.67
N GLY A 211 -19.87 5.50 2.81
CA GLY A 211 -20.07 4.23 3.55
C GLY A 211 -18.96 3.17 3.43
N ALA A 212 -17.67 3.55 3.39
CA ALA A 212 -16.60 2.62 3.01
C ALA A 212 -16.36 1.41 3.94
N ASP A 213 -16.68 0.20 3.50
CA ASP A 213 -16.27 -1.07 4.15
C ASP A 213 -14.99 -1.64 3.49
N ILE A 214 -13.86 -1.50 4.19
CA ILE A 214 -12.57 -2.10 3.81
C ILE A 214 -12.20 -3.20 4.80
N ALA A 215 -11.85 -4.37 4.27
CA ALA A 215 -11.58 -5.55 5.06
C ALA A 215 -10.32 -6.29 4.58
N LEU A 216 -9.34 -6.43 5.47
CA LEU A 216 -8.20 -7.34 5.34
C LEU A 216 -8.35 -8.48 6.35
N THR A 217 -8.31 -9.74 5.93
CA THR A 217 -8.59 -10.86 6.84
C THR A 217 -7.85 -12.15 6.49
N GLN A 218 -7.50 -12.91 7.53
CA GLN A 218 -7.00 -14.28 7.42
C GLN A 218 -8.12 -15.33 7.22
N GLN A 219 -9.37 -14.95 7.47
CA GLN A 219 -10.53 -15.83 7.31
C GLN A 219 -11.34 -15.43 6.09
N ARG A 220 -11.76 -16.42 5.30
CA ARG A 220 -12.74 -16.21 4.22
C ARG A 220 -14.03 -15.69 4.85
N ILE A 221 -14.38 -14.44 4.60
CA ILE A 221 -15.64 -13.87 5.09
C ILE A 221 -16.77 -14.64 4.40
N ARG A 222 -17.44 -15.55 5.13
CA ARG A 222 -18.71 -16.10 4.68
C ARG A 222 -19.66 -14.93 4.53
N ARG A 223 -20.19 -14.68 3.31
CA ARG A 223 -21.21 -13.65 3.06
C ARG A 223 -22.35 -13.83 4.06
N ARG A 224 -22.36 -13.04 5.14
CA ARG A 224 -23.48 -12.71 6.04
C ARG A 224 -22.93 -12.01 7.30
N GLN A 225 -22.63 -10.73 7.19
CA GLN A 225 -22.94 -9.81 8.29
C GLN A 225 -23.89 -8.78 7.72
N ARG A 226 -25.18 -8.96 8.01
CA ARG A 226 -26.15 -7.87 7.87
C ARG A 226 -25.75 -6.84 8.93
N PHE A 227 -25.10 -5.76 8.52
CA PHE A 227 -25.08 -4.57 9.37
C PHE A 227 -26.54 -4.13 9.54
N ARG A 228 -27.03 -4.14 10.78
CA ARG A 228 -28.34 -3.60 11.13
C ARG A 228 -28.28 -2.10 10.86
N SER A 229 -28.81 -1.66 9.72
CA SER A 229 -29.28 -0.28 9.61
C SER A 229 -30.41 -0.07 10.62
N MET A 230 -30.36 1.04 11.34
CA MET A 230 -31.51 1.50 12.11
C MET A 230 -32.68 1.68 11.13
N ARG A 231 -33.84 1.10 11.47
CA ARG A 231 -35.08 1.18 10.68
C ARG A 231 -35.51 2.64 10.48
N PRO A 232 -36.20 2.94 9.36
CA PRO A 232 -37.66 2.93 9.43
C PRO A 232 -38.34 2.26 8.22
N GLY A 233 -39.54 1.71 8.45
CA GLY A 233 -40.53 1.45 7.39
C GLY A 233 -40.53 0.04 6.80
N ALA A 234 -41.67 -0.63 6.89
CA ALA A 234 -41.93 -1.96 6.35
C ALA A 234 -42.25 -1.94 4.85
N ALA A 235 -41.75 -2.91 4.10
CA ALA A 235 -42.45 -3.58 3.00
C ALA A 235 -41.70 -4.86 2.64
N ALA A 236 -42.41 -5.99 2.68
CA ALA A 236 -41.90 -7.30 2.32
C ALA A 236 -41.98 -7.51 0.79
N ALA A 237 -40.92 -8.06 0.20
CA ALA A 237 -41.00 -8.75 -1.09
C ALA A 237 -40.05 -9.95 -1.04
N ASN A 238 -40.64 -11.14 -1.12
CA ASN A 238 -39.97 -12.43 -1.20
C ASN A 238 -39.40 -12.63 -2.60
N HIS A 239 -38.07 -12.61 -2.74
CA HIS A 239 -37.40 -13.25 -3.88
C HIS A 239 -36.28 -14.15 -3.36
N SER A 240 -36.52 -15.45 -3.46
CA SER A 240 -35.53 -16.52 -3.32
C SER A 240 -34.53 -16.43 -4.47
N ILE A 241 -33.24 -16.30 -4.13
CA ILE A 241 -32.12 -16.38 -5.08
C ILE A 241 -31.28 -17.60 -4.68
N PRO A 242 -30.93 -18.49 -5.62
CA PRO A 242 -30.32 -19.79 -5.32
C PRO A 242 -28.94 -19.63 -4.68
N SER A 243 -28.67 -20.47 -3.68
CA SER A 243 -27.35 -20.64 -3.08
C SER A 243 -26.45 -21.38 -4.07
N ILE A 244 -25.43 -20.70 -4.58
CA ILE A 244 -24.28 -21.36 -5.20
C ILE A 244 -23.32 -21.71 -4.06
N ASP A 245 -23.24 -22.99 -3.74
CA ASP A 245 -22.18 -23.56 -2.91
C ASP A 245 -20.88 -23.59 -3.71
N VAL A 246 -19.82 -22.99 -3.16
CA VAL A 246 -18.46 -23.19 -3.68
C VAL A 246 -17.60 -23.78 -2.57
N VAL A 247 -17.40 -25.09 -2.70
CA VAL A 247 -16.43 -25.91 -1.96
C VAL A 247 -15.02 -25.39 -2.23
N VAL A 248 -14.18 -25.34 -1.18
CA VAL A 248 -12.74 -25.07 -1.28
C VAL A 248 -12.01 -26.33 -0.85
N ARG A 249 -11.09 -26.82 -1.69
CA ARG A 249 -9.94 -27.59 -1.24
C ARG A 249 -8.80 -26.62 -0.99
#